data_AF-A0A368BJJ9-F1
#
_entry.id   AF-A0A368BJJ9-F1
#
_cell.length_a   1.000
_cell.length_b   1.000
_cell.length_c   1.000
_cell.angle_alpha   90.00
_cell.angle_beta   90.00
_cell.angle_gamma   90.00
#
_symmetry.space_group_name_H-M   'P 1'
#
loop_
_entity.id
_entity.type
_entity.pdbx_description
1 polymer ?
#
loop_
_entity_poly.entity_id
_entity_poly.type
_entity_poly.pdbx_seq_one_letter_code
_entity_poly.pdbx_strand_id
1 'polypeptide(L)'
;MALYSGGSSGNYERIFLSGTLPDELDGYGAISFDVMGLQNGGSPGENEPDGIGLASSDGIDCIEFISYEGTMTAARSSNDEGGSACDGVESIDVGVYEVGDNPDQSIQKRGQGEKGSDFYWTGPAQATPDSLNIEQIIGELIARPETTLFGTAVKVGTPQTPQYDRPYTWLDEDDDCISDRHEILIAQHIDDDEAHPLVMSGCYVDSGKWYDAYEGEYYYFASQVQIDHVVALYDAWYSGLGNLSSDEQSNFANVGTIEGNSMPETSHEFLAVGAISNSEKSNLGPTEWMPREAYHCTYLKKIVLVKSSNELYFTQGDYDFIKAREDECGSDPLPELPPNEQ
;
A
#
# COMPACT_ATOMS: atom_id res chain seq x y z
N MET A 1 24.19 4.64 21.67
CA MET A 1 24.09 3.73 20.51
C MET A 1 24.96 2.52 20.75
N ALA A 2 24.49 1.37 20.33
CA ALA A 2 25.14 0.07 20.44
C ALA A 2 25.16 -0.57 19.06
N LEU A 3 26.30 -1.14 18.67
CA LEU A 3 26.47 -1.82 17.39
C LEU A 3 26.49 -3.32 17.62
N TYR A 4 25.73 -4.04 16.81
CA TYR A 4 25.53 -5.48 16.91
C TYR A 4 25.93 -6.13 15.61
N SER A 5 26.61 -7.27 15.71
CA SER A 5 26.84 -8.14 14.57
C SER A 5 25.94 -9.35 14.64
N GLY A 6 25.35 -9.74 13.51
CA GLY A 6 24.59 -10.98 13.34
C GLY A 6 25.44 -12.24 13.48
N GLY A 7 26.77 -12.10 13.46
CA GLY A 7 27.71 -13.15 13.77
C GLY A 7 27.82 -13.47 15.28
N SER A 8 28.85 -14.26 15.63
CA SER A 8 29.05 -14.78 17.00
C SER A 8 29.55 -13.76 18.04
N SER A 9 29.85 -12.53 17.64
CA SER A 9 30.44 -11.49 18.50
C SER A 9 29.43 -10.71 19.34
N GLY A 10 28.14 -10.66 18.94
CA GLY A 10 27.11 -9.87 19.60
C GLY A 10 27.41 -8.37 19.57
N ASN A 11 27.04 -7.65 20.63
CA ASN A 11 27.37 -6.23 20.84
C ASN A 11 28.89 -6.01 20.78
N TYR A 12 29.40 -5.32 19.77
CA TYR A 12 30.85 -5.13 19.62
C TYR A 12 31.33 -3.71 19.92
N GLU A 13 30.45 -2.72 19.92
CA GLU A 13 30.80 -1.34 20.22
C GLU A 13 29.64 -0.55 20.84
N ARG A 14 29.98 0.38 21.73
CA ARG A 14 29.05 1.34 22.33
C ARG A 14 29.56 2.75 22.12
N ILE A 15 28.71 3.58 21.53
CA ILE A 15 28.98 4.97 21.21
C ILE A 15 28.03 5.84 22.03
N PHE A 16 28.59 6.67 22.90
CA PHE A 16 27.85 7.67 23.67
C PHE A 16 27.48 8.84 22.75
N LEU A 17 26.19 8.93 22.44
CA LEU A 17 25.67 10.03 21.62
C LEU A 17 25.59 11.27 22.49
N SER A 18 26.27 12.34 22.09
CA SER A 18 26.24 13.63 22.78
C SER A 18 26.43 14.75 21.78
N GLY A 19 25.86 15.92 22.06
CA GLY A 19 25.87 17.05 21.16
C GLY A 19 24.81 18.06 21.54
N THR A 20 24.79 19.18 20.83
CA THR A 20 23.68 20.14 20.88
C THR A 20 22.94 20.03 19.56
N LEU A 21 21.65 19.71 19.62
CA LEU A 21 20.82 19.67 18.42
C LEU A 21 20.56 21.11 17.97
N PRO A 22 20.81 21.44 16.68
CA PRO A 22 20.30 22.67 16.12
C PRO A 22 18.77 22.66 16.15
N ASP A 23 18.15 23.83 16.24
CA ASP A 23 16.71 23.95 16.06
C ASP A 23 16.42 24.08 14.57
N GLU A 24 16.02 22.98 13.95
CA GLU A 24 15.69 22.86 12.53
C GLU A 24 14.18 22.85 12.28
N LEU A 25 13.42 22.38 13.27
CA LEU A 25 11.96 22.26 13.19
C LEU A 25 11.36 22.29 14.60
N ASP A 26 10.84 23.43 15.04
CA ASP A 26 10.08 23.59 16.30
C ASP A 26 10.71 22.94 17.55
N GLY A 27 12.03 23.06 17.70
CA GLY A 27 12.81 22.50 18.82
C GLY A 27 13.40 21.11 18.56
N TYR A 28 13.18 20.54 17.37
CA TYR A 28 13.82 19.33 16.88
C TYR A 28 14.98 19.66 15.93
N GLY A 29 15.95 18.75 15.87
CA GLY A 29 17.03 18.77 14.89
C GLY A 29 17.85 17.49 14.93
N ALA A 30 18.87 17.44 14.08
CA ALA A 30 19.71 16.27 13.89
C ALA A 30 21.18 16.57 14.18
N ILE A 31 21.90 15.50 14.53
CA ILE A 31 23.36 15.48 14.58
C ILE A 31 23.81 14.14 14.03
N SER A 32 24.85 14.16 13.20
CA SER A 32 25.42 12.95 12.63
C SER A 32 26.57 12.42 13.49
N PHE A 33 26.77 11.11 13.45
CA PHE A 33 27.87 10.44 14.12
C PHE A 33 28.54 9.50 13.13
N ASP A 34 29.80 9.78 12.80
CA ASP A 34 30.59 8.91 11.96
C ASP A 34 30.99 7.65 12.73
N VAL A 35 30.67 6.49 12.15
CA VAL A 35 31.02 5.19 12.70
C VAL A 35 31.79 4.42 11.64
N MET A 36 32.98 3.96 12.00
CA MET A 36 33.80 3.15 11.09
C MET A 36 33.48 1.67 11.27
N GLY A 37 33.41 0.94 10.16
CA GLY A 37 33.31 -0.53 10.20
C GLY A 37 31.91 -1.09 10.44
N LEU A 38 30.86 -0.26 10.37
CA LEU A 38 29.51 -0.75 10.16
C LEU A 38 29.45 -1.43 8.79
N GLN A 39 29.18 -2.73 8.75
CA GLN A 39 28.87 -3.39 7.48
C GLN A 39 27.35 -3.30 7.28
N ASN A 40 26.90 -2.95 6.08
CA ASN A 40 25.48 -2.91 5.73
C ASN A 40 25.00 -4.30 5.24
N GLY A 41 25.55 -5.37 5.81
CA GLY A 41 25.28 -6.74 5.43
C GLY A 41 26.38 -7.44 4.62
N GLY A 42 26.14 -8.71 4.30
CA GLY A 42 27.09 -9.62 3.66
C GLY A 42 27.10 -9.51 2.14
N SER A 43 27.88 -10.37 1.46
CA SER A 43 27.67 -10.55 0.01
C SER A 43 26.26 -11.11 -0.24
N PRO A 44 25.61 -10.84 -1.38
CA PRO A 44 24.27 -11.35 -1.66
C PRO A 44 24.14 -12.86 -1.38
N GLY A 45 23.30 -13.22 -0.41
CA GLY A 45 23.09 -14.60 0.03
C GLY A 45 23.80 -15.01 1.33
N GLU A 46 24.59 -14.14 1.95
CA GLU A 46 25.14 -14.34 3.30
C GLU A 46 24.25 -13.63 4.33
N ASN A 47 23.59 -14.40 5.20
CA ASN A 47 22.64 -13.90 6.19
C ASN A 47 23.36 -13.51 7.49
N GLU A 48 24.16 -12.45 7.43
CA GLU A 48 24.87 -11.87 8.58
C GLU A 48 24.39 -10.42 8.82
N PRO A 49 23.14 -10.24 9.28
CA PRO A 49 22.57 -8.91 9.51
C PRO A 49 23.39 -8.16 10.57
N ASP A 50 23.81 -6.94 10.28
CA ASP A 50 24.36 -6.03 11.28
C ASP A 50 23.26 -5.11 11.81
N GLY A 51 23.33 -4.80 13.10
CA GLY A 51 22.28 -4.09 13.82
C GLY A 51 22.76 -2.85 14.55
N ILE A 52 21.89 -1.85 14.62
CA ILE A 52 22.12 -0.60 15.36
C ILE A 52 21.02 -0.47 16.41
N GLY A 53 21.42 -0.51 17.69
CA GLY A 53 20.55 -0.30 18.83
C GLY A 53 20.69 1.11 19.41
N LEU A 54 19.58 1.82 19.55
CA LEU A 54 19.49 3.08 20.26
C LEU A 54 18.92 2.82 21.66
N ALA A 55 19.68 3.22 22.68
CA ALA A 55 19.27 3.12 24.07
C ALA A 55 18.95 4.50 24.65
N SER A 56 18.06 4.55 25.64
CA SER A 56 17.79 5.74 26.44
C SER A 56 19.04 6.26 27.14
N SER A 57 19.04 7.54 27.54
CA SER A 57 20.20 8.19 28.17
C SER A 57 20.59 7.59 29.51
N ASP A 58 19.66 6.94 30.20
CA ASP A 58 19.92 6.17 31.44
C ASP A 58 20.35 4.71 31.17
N GLY A 59 20.32 4.28 29.90
CA GLY A 59 20.72 2.95 29.45
C GLY A 59 19.74 1.84 29.83
N ILE A 60 18.50 2.18 30.17
CA ILE A 60 17.49 1.21 30.62
C ILE A 60 16.62 0.72 29.46
N ASP A 61 16.14 1.62 28.61
CA ASP A 61 15.18 1.29 27.56
C ASP A 61 15.88 1.17 26.19
N CYS A 62 15.52 0.13 25.43
CA CYS A 62 15.82 0.10 24.00
C CYS A 62 14.79 0.95 23.27
N ILE A 63 15.23 2.09 22.74
CA ILE A 63 14.37 3.03 22.01
C ILE A 63 14.08 2.48 20.62
N GLU A 64 15.10 1.94 19.96
CA GLU A 64 14.99 1.43 18.60
C GLU A 64 16.09 0.40 18.37
N PHE A 65 15.78 -0.69 17.67
CA PHE A 65 16.78 -1.64 17.19
C PHE A 65 16.47 -1.97 15.74
N ILE A 66 17.36 -1.57 14.85
CA ILE A 66 17.25 -1.81 13.41
C ILE A 66 18.37 -2.71 12.94
N SER A 67 18.15 -3.43 11.84
CA SER A 67 19.18 -4.22 11.18
C SER A 67 19.12 -4.09 9.67
N TYR A 68 20.27 -4.30 9.05
CA TYR A 68 20.38 -4.42 7.60
C TYR A 68 20.15 -5.87 7.18
N GLU A 69 19.51 -6.07 6.04
CA GLU A 69 19.39 -7.36 5.35
C GLU A 69 18.67 -8.46 6.18
N GLY A 70 17.55 -8.09 6.81
CA GLY A 70 16.71 -9.00 7.59
C GLY A 70 16.75 -8.72 9.09
N THR A 71 16.05 -9.52 9.89
CA THR A 71 15.93 -9.34 11.34
C THR A 71 16.97 -10.15 12.11
N MET A 72 17.33 -9.66 13.30
CA MET A 72 18.21 -10.34 14.24
C MET A 72 17.79 -10.07 15.68
N THR A 73 18.14 -10.96 16.60
CA THR A 73 18.02 -10.69 18.03
C THR A 73 19.34 -10.13 18.55
N ALA A 74 19.31 -9.00 19.23
CA ALA A 74 20.49 -8.38 19.81
C ALA A 74 21.12 -9.32 20.83
N ALA A 75 22.30 -9.84 20.50
CA ALA A 75 23.04 -10.73 21.37
C ALA A 75 24.08 -9.96 22.18
N ARG A 76 24.18 -10.27 23.48
CA ARG A 76 25.25 -9.76 24.33
C ARG A 76 26.59 -10.36 23.90
N SER A 77 27.65 -9.56 23.82
CA SER A 77 28.99 -10.11 23.63
C SER A 77 29.49 -10.83 24.86
N SER A 78 30.19 -11.94 24.65
CA SER A 78 30.82 -12.72 25.72
C SER A 78 31.87 -11.93 26.52
N ASN A 79 32.38 -10.83 25.96
CA ASN A 79 33.38 -9.96 26.59
C ASN A 79 32.81 -8.65 27.15
N ASP A 80 31.53 -8.36 26.97
CA ASP A 80 30.93 -7.12 27.48
C ASP A 80 30.34 -7.33 28.88
N GLU A 81 31.03 -6.82 29.91
CA GLU A 81 30.55 -6.83 31.30
C GLU A 81 29.29 -5.97 31.49
N GLY A 82 29.00 -5.04 30.58
CA GLY A 82 27.93 -4.04 30.72
C GLY A 82 26.63 -4.30 29.96
N GLY A 83 26.64 -5.11 28.90
CA GLY A 83 25.46 -5.28 28.03
C GLY A 83 24.93 -3.96 27.47
N SER A 84 23.79 -4.04 26.79
CA SER A 84 23.06 -2.88 26.27
C SER A 84 21.57 -3.05 26.50
N ALA A 85 20.83 -1.93 26.57
CA ALA A 85 19.38 -1.93 26.77
C ALA A 85 18.63 -2.73 25.70
N CYS A 86 19.21 -2.87 24.51
CA CYS A 86 18.63 -3.63 23.41
C CYS A 86 18.95 -5.13 23.46
N ASP A 87 19.74 -5.63 24.41
CA ASP A 87 20.05 -7.06 24.49
C ASP A 87 18.78 -7.91 24.66
N GLY A 88 18.59 -8.88 23.76
CA GLY A 88 17.40 -9.73 23.69
C GLY A 88 16.22 -9.16 22.89
N VAL A 89 16.33 -7.93 22.38
CA VAL A 89 15.33 -7.31 21.50
C VAL A 89 15.51 -7.80 20.06
N GLU A 90 14.41 -8.09 19.38
CA GLU A 90 14.40 -8.38 17.94
C GLU A 90 14.41 -7.07 17.15
N SER A 91 15.29 -6.96 16.16
CA SER A 91 15.39 -5.79 15.31
C SER A 91 14.25 -5.71 14.29
N ILE A 92 14.03 -4.50 13.81
CA ILE A 92 13.22 -4.24 12.63
C ILE A 92 14.18 -4.15 11.43
N ASP A 93 13.92 -4.93 10.39
CA ASP A 93 14.66 -4.83 9.13
C ASP A 93 14.39 -3.47 8.48
N VAL A 94 15.46 -2.79 8.08
CA VAL A 94 15.39 -1.51 7.37
C VAL A 94 14.66 -1.65 6.03
N GLY A 95 14.78 -2.82 5.39
CA GLY A 95 13.99 -3.18 4.20
C GLY A 95 14.32 -2.39 2.92
N VAL A 96 15.30 -1.48 2.97
CA VAL A 96 15.82 -0.74 1.81
C VAL A 96 17.33 -0.96 1.68
N TYR A 97 17.80 -1.04 0.44
CA TYR A 97 19.19 -1.36 0.12
C TYR A 97 19.90 -0.16 -0.50
N GLU A 98 21.12 0.12 -0.03
CA GLU A 98 21.99 1.15 -0.59
C GLU A 98 22.95 0.55 -1.62
N VAL A 99 22.79 0.92 -2.89
CA VAL A 99 23.66 0.44 -3.97
C VAL A 99 24.86 1.38 -4.14
N GLY A 100 26.06 0.86 -3.91
CA GLY A 100 27.33 1.54 -4.25
C GLY A 100 28.02 2.19 -3.04
N ASP A 101 29.02 3.02 -3.33
CA ASP A 101 29.91 3.68 -2.36
C ASP A 101 29.86 5.21 -2.46
N ASN A 102 28.77 5.76 -2.99
CA ASN A 102 28.62 7.20 -3.15
C ASN A 102 28.39 7.89 -1.79
N PRO A 103 29.36 8.67 -1.27
CA PRO A 103 29.24 9.28 0.05
C PRO A 103 28.20 10.40 0.12
N ASP A 104 27.72 10.89 -1.03
CA ASP A 104 26.69 11.93 -1.09
C ASP A 104 25.27 11.36 -0.96
N GLN A 105 25.12 10.03 -0.90
CA GLN A 105 23.83 9.36 -0.74
C GLN A 105 23.78 8.56 0.55
N SER A 106 22.56 8.36 1.05
CA SER A 106 22.26 7.49 2.17
C SER A 106 20.85 6.93 2.05
N ILE A 107 20.61 5.78 2.68
CA ILE A 107 19.26 5.44 3.12
C ILE A 107 18.86 6.33 4.30
N GLN A 108 17.58 6.69 4.36
CA GLN A 108 17.08 7.68 5.32
C GLN A 108 15.61 7.46 5.66
N LYS A 109 15.17 8.01 6.80
CA LYS A 109 13.76 8.00 7.22
C LYS A 109 13.02 9.21 6.64
N ARG A 110 11.78 8.99 6.20
CA ARG A 110 10.84 10.04 5.77
C ARG A 110 9.48 9.88 6.41
N GLY A 111 8.66 10.93 6.33
CA GLY A 111 7.31 10.95 6.89
C GLY A 111 7.20 11.93 8.06
N GLN A 112 6.16 11.78 8.86
CA GLN A 112 5.85 12.68 9.96
C GLN A 112 5.51 11.90 11.23
N GLY A 113 6.07 12.32 12.37
CA GLY A 113 5.70 11.78 13.67
C GLY A 113 6.68 12.15 14.78
N GLU A 114 6.58 11.45 15.91
CA GLU A 114 7.34 11.74 17.13
C GLU A 114 8.28 10.60 17.53
N LYS A 115 8.05 9.38 17.04
CA LYS A 115 8.87 8.20 17.33
C LYS A 115 9.37 7.55 16.06
N GLY A 116 10.45 6.77 16.18
CA GLY A 116 11.14 6.16 15.05
C GLY A 116 10.23 5.33 14.12
N SER A 117 9.18 4.72 14.65
CA SER A 117 8.22 3.89 13.91
C SER A 117 7.11 4.65 13.18
N ASP A 118 6.99 5.98 13.37
CA ASP A 118 6.06 6.81 12.60
C ASP A 118 6.60 7.16 11.21
N PHE A 119 7.90 6.91 10.99
CA PHE A 119 8.61 7.17 9.75
C PHE A 119 8.85 5.85 9.00
N TYR A 120 9.06 5.94 7.69
CA TYR A 120 9.42 4.82 6.84
C TYR A 120 10.80 5.03 6.21
N TRP A 121 11.50 3.93 5.93
CA TRP A 121 12.81 3.95 5.27
C TRP A 121 12.67 4.14 3.75
N THR A 122 13.58 4.90 3.17
CA THR A 122 13.71 5.12 1.73
C THR A 122 15.16 5.40 1.36
N GLY A 123 15.46 5.44 0.07
CA GLY A 123 16.77 5.75 -0.47
C GLY A 123 17.28 4.69 -1.46
N PRO A 124 18.53 4.85 -1.95
CA PRO A 124 19.48 5.91 -1.60
C PRO A 124 19.02 7.29 -2.09
N ALA A 125 19.11 8.30 -1.23
CA ALA A 125 18.78 9.71 -1.53
C ALA A 125 19.90 10.62 -1.01
N GLN A 126 19.90 11.90 -1.37
CA GLN A 126 20.93 12.85 -0.94
C GLN A 126 21.08 12.82 0.59
N ALA A 127 22.30 12.55 1.07
CA ALA A 127 22.61 12.51 2.49
C ALA A 127 22.48 13.91 3.12
N THR A 128 21.93 13.98 4.33
CA THR A 128 21.72 15.21 5.11
C THR A 128 22.42 15.13 6.46
N PRO A 129 23.75 14.96 6.53
CA PRO A 129 24.46 14.93 7.80
C PRO A 129 24.25 16.24 8.57
N ASP A 130 24.07 16.13 9.89
CA ASP A 130 23.75 17.26 10.78
C ASP A 130 22.49 18.05 10.40
N SER A 131 21.58 17.43 9.63
CA SER A 131 20.28 18.01 9.30
C SER A 131 19.18 16.96 9.26
N LEU A 132 17.94 17.38 9.46
CA LEU A 132 16.79 16.50 9.26
C LEU A 132 16.77 15.97 7.83
N ASN A 133 16.34 14.71 7.67
CA ASN A 133 16.19 14.10 6.35
C ASN A 133 15.17 14.89 5.51
N ILE A 134 15.33 14.87 4.19
CA ILE A 134 14.38 15.51 3.28
C ILE A 134 13.00 14.86 3.50
N GLU A 135 11.95 15.68 3.70
CA GLU A 135 10.58 15.23 4.02
C GLU A 135 10.43 14.47 5.35
N GLN A 136 11.35 14.67 6.29
CA GLN A 136 11.18 14.23 7.68
C GLN A 136 10.63 15.38 8.53
N ILE A 137 9.40 15.23 8.99
CA ILE A 137 8.70 16.22 9.83
C ILE A 137 8.58 15.64 11.24
N ILE A 138 9.36 16.16 12.17
CA ILE A 138 9.32 15.73 13.58
C ILE A 138 8.40 16.67 14.36
N GLY A 139 7.44 16.08 15.09
CA GLY A 139 6.50 16.82 15.93
C GLY A 139 5.17 16.09 16.03
N GLU A 140 4.21 16.74 16.72
CA GLU A 140 2.85 16.21 16.88
C GLU A 140 2.35 15.74 15.51
N LEU A 141 1.64 14.61 15.49
CA LEU A 141 0.84 14.23 14.33
C LEU A 141 -0.27 15.27 14.18
N ILE A 142 0.09 16.46 13.70
CA ILE A 142 -0.83 17.39 13.09
C ILE A 142 -1.47 16.56 12.00
N ALA A 143 -2.77 16.30 12.13
CA ALA A 143 -3.56 15.62 11.11
C ALA A 143 -3.04 16.12 9.77
N ARG A 144 -2.47 15.20 8.97
CA ARG A 144 -1.85 15.50 7.66
C ARG A 144 -2.67 16.61 7.02
N PRO A 145 -2.08 17.72 6.51
CA PRO A 145 -2.85 18.60 5.63
C PRO A 145 -3.50 17.66 4.61
N GLU A 146 -4.84 17.63 4.58
CA GLU A 146 -5.59 16.47 4.10
C GLU A 146 -4.90 15.81 2.91
N THR A 147 -4.42 14.57 3.07
CA THR A 147 -3.87 13.89 1.90
C THR A 147 -5.02 13.59 0.98
N THR A 148 -5.14 14.41 -0.05
CA THR A 148 -6.20 14.32 -1.03
C THR A 148 -5.70 13.80 -2.36
N LEU A 149 -6.55 12.99 -2.99
CA LEU A 149 -6.48 12.62 -4.40
C LEU A 149 -7.83 12.98 -5.03
N PHE A 150 -7.81 13.70 -6.15
CA PHE A 150 -9.02 14.26 -6.79
C PHE A 150 -9.89 15.10 -5.84
N GLY A 151 -9.25 15.79 -4.88
CA GLY A 151 -9.95 16.54 -3.83
C GLY A 151 -10.61 15.70 -2.73
N THR A 152 -10.49 14.37 -2.77
CA THR A 152 -11.03 13.44 -1.76
C THR A 152 -9.96 13.10 -0.75
N ALA A 153 -10.27 13.20 0.55
CA ALA A 153 -9.37 12.74 1.62
C ALA A 153 -9.14 11.23 1.53
N VAL A 154 -7.87 10.80 1.61
CA VAL A 154 -7.46 9.40 1.52
C VAL A 154 -6.54 8.99 2.66
N LYS A 155 -6.55 7.69 2.99
CA LYS A 155 -5.58 7.06 3.90
C LYS A 155 -4.36 6.60 3.11
N VAL A 156 -3.16 6.88 3.63
CA VAL A 156 -1.90 6.43 3.02
C VAL A 156 -1.09 5.67 4.05
N GLY A 157 -0.61 4.48 3.68
CA GLY A 157 0.12 3.57 4.55
C GLY A 157 0.01 2.12 4.09
N THR A 158 0.74 1.24 4.77
CA THR A 158 0.73 -0.21 4.50
C THR A 158 0.33 -0.94 5.79
N PRO A 159 -0.97 -1.09 6.06
CA PRO A 159 -1.42 -1.78 7.27
C PRO A 159 -0.95 -3.23 7.26
N GLN A 160 -0.61 -3.76 8.44
CA GLN A 160 -0.35 -5.20 8.58
C GLN A 160 -1.69 -5.95 8.54
N THR A 161 -1.77 -6.97 7.69
CA THR A 161 -2.97 -7.80 7.50
C THR A 161 -2.59 -9.26 7.63
N PRO A 162 -3.55 -10.15 7.99
CA PRO A 162 -3.31 -11.59 7.96
C PRO A 162 -2.92 -12.09 6.56
N GLN A 163 -2.46 -13.35 6.50
CA GLN A 163 -2.25 -14.03 5.22
C GLN A 163 -3.52 -13.96 4.37
N TYR A 164 -3.36 -13.67 3.08
CA TYR A 164 -4.46 -13.54 2.14
C TYR A 164 -5.42 -14.74 2.20
N ASP A 165 -6.69 -14.45 2.49
CA ASP A 165 -7.81 -15.38 2.40
C ASP A 165 -8.86 -14.77 1.48
N ARG A 166 -9.09 -15.38 0.30
CA ARG A 166 -9.90 -14.76 -0.75
C ARG A 166 -11.38 -14.89 -0.41
N PRO A 167 -12.14 -13.78 -0.30
CA PRO A 167 -13.58 -13.83 -0.12
C PRO A 167 -14.28 -14.52 -1.31
N TYR A 168 -15.44 -15.12 -1.03
CA TYR A 168 -16.25 -15.72 -2.09
C TYR A 168 -16.91 -14.64 -2.95
N THR A 169 -16.96 -14.93 -4.25
CA THR A 169 -17.60 -14.15 -5.31
C THR A 169 -18.25 -15.19 -6.24
N TRP A 170 -19.36 -14.98 -6.93
CA TRP A 170 -20.28 -13.86 -7.02
C TRP A 170 -21.59 -14.36 -6.41
N LEU A 171 -21.99 -13.77 -5.29
CA LEU A 171 -23.18 -14.20 -4.56
C LEU A 171 -24.44 -13.71 -5.28
N ASP A 172 -25.57 -13.89 -4.63
CA ASP A 172 -26.89 -13.38 -5.00
C ASP A 172 -27.37 -12.65 -3.75
N GLU A 173 -26.94 -11.39 -3.60
CA GLU A 173 -27.07 -10.64 -2.34
C GLU A 173 -28.53 -10.24 -2.04
N ASP A 174 -29.37 -10.08 -3.07
CA ASP A 174 -30.79 -9.74 -2.94
C ASP A 174 -31.75 -10.93 -3.13
N ASP A 175 -31.21 -12.13 -3.35
CA ASP A 175 -31.92 -13.42 -3.38
C ASP A 175 -33.01 -13.46 -4.47
N ASP A 176 -32.76 -12.77 -5.58
CA ASP A 176 -33.67 -12.60 -6.71
C ASP A 176 -33.46 -13.65 -7.82
N CYS A 177 -32.42 -14.49 -7.66
CA CYS A 177 -31.89 -15.53 -8.52
C CYS A 177 -30.74 -15.13 -9.45
N ILE A 178 -30.54 -13.84 -9.69
CA ILE A 178 -29.48 -13.30 -10.54
C ILE A 178 -28.26 -13.02 -9.65
N SER A 179 -27.12 -13.64 -9.98
CA SER A 179 -25.92 -13.39 -9.19
C SER A 179 -25.37 -11.98 -9.44
N ASP A 180 -24.58 -11.44 -8.50
CA ASP A 180 -23.98 -10.10 -8.58
C ASP A 180 -23.23 -9.88 -9.89
N ARG A 181 -22.57 -10.94 -10.40
CA ARG A 181 -21.92 -10.92 -11.71
C ARG A 181 -22.90 -10.58 -12.82
N HIS A 182 -24.06 -11.23 -12.82
CA HIS A 182 -25.07 -11.05 -13.85
C HIS A 182 -25.82 -9.73 -13.68
N GLU A 183 -26.04 -9.25 -12.45
CA GLU A 183 -26.50 -7.88 -12.18
C GLU A 183 -25.60 -6.83 -12.85
N ILE A 184 -24.28 -6.98 -12.68
CA ILE A 184 -23.30 -6.08 -13.30
C ILE A 184 -23.31 -6.20 -14.84
N LEU A 185 -23.49 -7.41 -15.38
CA LEU A 185 -23.60 -7.60 -16.84
C LEU A 185 -24.86 -6.94 -17.41
N ILE A 186 -25.99 -7.00 -16.70
CA ILE A 186 -27.22 -6.33 -17.09
C ILE A 186 -26.99 -4.82 -17.11
N ALA A 187 -26.45 -4.27 -16.02
CA ALA A 187 -26.25 -2.83 -15.86
C ALA A 187 -25.25 -2.22 -16.85
N GLN A 188 -24.18 -2.95 -17.17
CA GLN A 188 -23.13 -2.47 -18.08
C GLN A 188 -23.39 -2.83 -19.54
N HIS A 189 -24.53 -3.44 -19.86
CA HIS A 189 -24.94 -3.65 -21.24
C HIS A 189 -25.20 -2.32 -21.94
N ILE A 190 -24.68 -2.19 -23.16
CA ILE A 190 -24.92 -1.04 -24.03
C ILE A 190 -26.09 -1.36 -24.98
N ASP A 191 -27.24 -0.75 -24.73
CA ASP A 191 -28.46 -0.89 -25.53
C ASP A 191 -28.49 0.10 -26.72
N ASP A 192 -27.47 0.04 -27.57
CA ASP A 192 -27.33 0.87 -28.78
C ASP A 192 -27.26 0.07 -30.09
N ASP A 193 -27.37 -1.26 -30.02
CA ASP A 193 -27.19 -2.18 -31.14
C ASP A 193 -28.27 -3.27 -31.16
N GLU A 194 -29.29 -3.10 -32.00
CA GLU A 194 -30.39 -4.05 -32.18
C GLU A 194 -29.94 -5.47 -32.62
N ALA A 195 -28.72 -5.62 -33.16
CA ALA A 195 -28.20 -6.94 -33.51
C ALA A 195 -27.67 -7.73 -32.30
N HIS A 196 -27.40 -7.05 -31.19
CA HIS A 196 -26.84 -7.61 -29.97
C HIS A 196 -27.63 -7.17 -28.72
N PRO A 197 -28.95 -7.43 -28.66
CA PRO A 197 -29.75 -7.09 -27.48
C PRO A 197 -29.31 -7.93 -26.28
N LEU A 198 -29.64 -7.47 -25.07
CA LEU A 198 -29.50 -8.28 -23.87
C LEU A 198 -30.39 -9.53 -23.97
N VAL A 199 -29.77 -10.70 -23.86
CA VAL A 199 -30.47 -11.99 -23.88
C VAL A 199 -30.21 -12.72 -22.57
N MET A 200 -31.31 -13.10 -21.91
CA MET A 200 -31.32 -13.89 -20.68
C MET A 200 -31.74 -15.34 -20.94
N SER A 201 -31.13 -16.29 -20.21
CA SER A 201 -31.58 -17.68 -20.10
C SER A 201 -31.80 -18.04 -18.63
N GLY A 202 -33.03 -17.84 -18.14
CA GLY A 202 -33.32 -17.93 -16.71
C GLY A 202 -32.69 -16.75 -15.98
N CYS A 203 -31.87 -17.04 -14.97
CA CYS A 203 -31.20 -16.04 -14.14
C CYS A 203 -29.78 -15.70 -14.61
N TYR A 204 -29.47 -15.99 -15.88
CA TYR A 204 -28.15 -15.81 -16.46
C TYR A 204 -28.25 -14.99 -17.73
N VAL A 205 -27.34 -14.04 -17.88
CA VAL A 205 -27.08 -13.32 -19.13
C VAL A 205 -26.31 -14.23 -20.08
N ASP A 206 -26.82 -14.44 -21.28
CA ASP A 206 -26.19 -15.24 -22.35
C ASP A 206 -25.38 -14.35 -23.31
N SER A 207 -25.99 -13.29 -23.81
CA SER A 207 -25.41 -12.39 -24.82
C SER A 207 -25.92 -10.96 -24.67
N GLY A 208 -25.21 -10.04 -25.32
CA GLY A 208 -25.48 -8.60 -25.25
C GLY A 208 -24.36 -7.86 -25.96
N LYS A 209 -24.11 -6.63 -25.54
CA LYS A 209 -22.97 -5.81 -25.98
C LYS A 209 -22.34 -5.13 -24.78
N TRP A 210 -21.04 -5.38 -24.56
CA TRP A 210 -20.23 -4.78 -23.50
C TRP A 210 -18.99 -4.16 -24.07
N TYR A 211 -18.54 -3.05 -23.47
CA TYR A 211 -17.32 -2.37 -23.86
C TYR A 211 -16.26 -2.57 -22.79
N ASP A 212 -15.17 -3.26 -23.13
CA ASP A 212 -14.00 -3.33 -22.27
C ASP A 212 -13.25 -2.00 -22.35
N ALA A 213 -13.39 -1.19 -21.31
CA ALA A 213 -12.73 0.10 -21.23
C ALA A 213 -11.21 0.00 -21.06
N TYR A 214 -10.68 -1.14 -20.61
CA TYR A 214 -9.24 -1.36 -20.42
C TYR A 214 -8.49 -1.51 -21.74
N GLU A 215 -9.02 -2.27 -22.69
CA GLU A 215 -8.37 -2.50 -24.00
C GLU A 215 -9.07 -1.79 -25.17
N GLY A 216 -10.32 -1.34 -24.98
CA GLY A 216 -11.08 -0.59 -25.97
C GLY A 216 -11.83 -1.44 -26.99
N GLU A 217 -12.14 -2.70 -26.63
CA GLU A 217 -12.80 -3.68 -27.48
C GLU A 217 -14.25 -3.97 -27.04
N TYR A 218 -15.06 -4.49 -27.96
CA TYR A 218 -16.44 -4.90 -27.67
C TYR A 218 -16.57 -6.42 -27.59
N TYR A 219 -17.36 -6.88 -26.62
CA TYR A 219 -17.71 -8.27 -26.40
C TYR A 219 -19.21 -8.49 -26.51
N TYR A 220 -19.60 -9.65 -27.05
CA TYR A 220 -21.00 -9.92 -27.39
C TYR A 220 -21.60 -11.15 -26.70
N PHE A 221 -20.76 -11.97 -26.07
CA PHE A 221 -21.19 -13.14 -25.30
C PHE A 221 -20.73 -12.99 -23.86
N ALA A 222 -21.61 -13.27 -22.90
CA ALA A 222 -21.29 -13.18 -21.48
C ALA A 222 -20.14 -14.11 -21.07
N SER A 223 -19.91 -15.19 -21.82
CA SER A 223 -18.79 -16.13 -21.64
C SER A 223 -17.42 -15.54 -21.99
N GLN A 224 -17.37 -14.44 -22.73
CA GLN A 224 -16.12 -13.73 -23.06
C GLN A 224 -15.81 -12.60 -22.08
N VAL A 225 -16.82 -12.17 -21.31
CA VAL A 225 -16.72 -11.05 -20.36
C VAL A 225 -16.43 -11.59 -18.97
N GLN A 226 -15.47 -10.98 -18.28
CA GLN A 226 -15.23 -11.12 -16.85
C GLN A 226 -15.70 -9.85 -16.14
N ILE A 227 -16.00 -9.97 -14.85
CA ILE A 227 -16.18 -8.78 -14.02
C ILE A 227 -14.88 -8.60 -13.24
N ASP A 228 -14.21 -7.49 -13.48
CA ASP A 228 -13.05 -7.07 -12.71
C ASP A 228 -13.47 -6.30 -11.46
N HIS A 229 -12.70 -6.53 -10.39
CA HIS A 229 -12.63 -5.69 -9.20
C HIS A 229 -11.61 -4.59 -9.48
N VAL A 230 -12.07 -3.36 -9.76
CA VAL A 230 -11.22 -2.21 -10.09
C VAL A 230 -10.11 -2.05 -9.05
N VAL A 231 -10.45 -2.18 -7.76
CA VAL A 231 -9.48 -2.44 -6.69
C VAL A 231 -9.42 -3.95 -6.43
N ALA A 232 -8.44 -4.62 -7.03
CA ALA A 232 -8.33 -6.07 -6.97
C ALA A 232 -8.44 -6.59 -5.52
N LEU A 233 -9.16 -7.69 -5.28
CA LEU A 233 -9.38 -8.23 -3.92
C LEU A 233 -8.09 -8.44 -3.12
N TYR A 234 -7.00 -8.78 -3.80
CA TYR A 234 -5.68 -8.91 -3.18
C TYR A 234 -5.12 -7.56 -2.73
N ASP A 235 -5.20 -6.52 -3.57
CA ASP A 235 -4.81 -5.15 -3.18
C ASP A 235 -5.70 -4.65 -2.04
N ALA A 236 -7.02 -4.82 -2.14
CA ALA A 236 -7.96 -4.45 -1.10
C ALA A 236 -7.63 -5.13 0.24
N TRP A 237 -7.31 -6.42 0.21
CA TRP A 237 -6.90 -7.20 1.39
C TRP A 237 -5.77 -6.54 2.14
N TYR A 238 -4.63 -6.30 1.47
CA TYR A 238 -3.43 -5.69 2.05
C TYR A 238 -3.57 -4.18 2.28
N SER A 239 -4.58 -3.56 1.69
CA SER A 239 -4.97 -2.17 1.96
C SER A 239 -5.84 -2.00 3.20
N GLY A 240 -6.17 -3.08 3.91
CA GLY A 240 -6.86 -3.03 5.20
C GLY A 240 -8.11 -3.92 5.29
N LEU A 241 -8.64 -4.40 4.17
CA LEU A 241 -9.82 -5.26 4.15
C LEU A 241 -9.61 -6.56 4.93
N GLY A 242 -8.38 -7.11 4.92
CA GLY A 242 -8.05 -8.34 5.65
C GLY A 242 -8.15 -8.24 7.18
N ASN A 243 -8.23 -7.02 7.73
CA ASN A 243 -8.43 -6.78 9.16
C ASN A 243 -9.90 -6.65 9.56
N LEU A 244 -10.81 -6.59 8.58
CA LEU A 244 -12.25 -6.48 8.80
C LEU A 244 -12.88 -7.85 9.04
N SER A 245 -14.16 -7.85 9.44
CA SER A 245 -14.93 -9.08 9.64
C SER A 245 -15.15 -9.84 8.32
N SER A 246 -15.44 -11.14 8.40
CA SER A 246 -15.77 -11.94 7.22
C SER A 246 -16.96 -11.38 6.43
N ASP A 247 -17.91 -10.74 7.13
CA ASP A 247 -19.11 -10.17 6.51
C ASP A 247 -18.74 -8.91 5.73
N GLU A 248 -17.92 -8.02 6.29
CA GLU A 248 -17.40 -6.83 5.57
C GLU A 248 -16.52 -7.22 4.37
N GLN A 249 -15.71 -8.27 4.52
CA GLN A 249 -14.91 -8.84 3.42
C GLN A 249 -15.80 -9.39 2.30
N SER A 250 -16.88 -10.08 2.66
CA SER A 250 -17.87 -10.61 1.71
C SER A 250 -18.63 -9.48 1.02
N ASN A 251 -19.07 -8.47 1.76
CA ASN A 251 -19.78 -7.31 1.22
C ASN A 251 -18.91 -6.57 0.20
N PHE A 252 -17.65 -6.29 0.53
CA PHE A 252 -16.74 -5.63 -0.43
C PHE A 252 -16.59 -6.46 -1.70
N ALA A 253 -16.43 -7.77 -1.58
CA ALA A 253 -16.19 -8.64 -2.73
C ALA A 253 -17.40 -8.79 -3.66
N ASN A 254 -18.62 -8.65 -3.13
CA ASN A 254 -19.86 -8.90 -3.87
C ASN A 254 -20.55 -7.61 -4.28
N VAL A 255 -20.56 -6.58 -3.44
CA VAL A 255 -21.27 -5.32 -3.68
C VAL A 255 -20.38 -4.06 -3.63
N GLY A 256 -19.07 -4.22 -3.43
CA GLY A 256 -18.07 -3.15 -3.55
C GLY A 256 -18.04 -2.15 -2.38
N THR A 257 -18.76 -2.45 -1.30
CA THR A 257 -18.73 -1.69 -0.04
C THR A 257 -18.61 -2.60 1.18
N ILE A 258 -17.94 -2.16 2.23
CA ILE A 258 -17.89 -2.88 3.51
C ILE A 258 -19.20 -2.78 4.31
N GLU A 259 -20.00 -1.74 4.08
CA GLU A 259 -21.22 -1.46 4.86
C GLU A 259 -22.41 -2.40 4.55
N GLY A 260 -22.37 -3.09 3.41
CA GLY A 260 -23.46 -3.95 2.92
C GLY A 260 -24.68 -3.15 2.40
N ASN A 261 -25.81 -3.84 2.20
CA ASN A 261 -27.08 -3.28 1.70
C ASN A 261 -26.94 -2.38 0.47
N SER A 262 -26.00 -2.71 -0.41
CA SER A 262 -25.73 -1.99 -1.64
C SER A 262 -25.88 -2.95 -2.80
N MET A 263 -26.13 -2.39 -3.97
CA MET A 263 -26.33 -3.15 -5.20
C MET A 263 -25.02 -3.14 -6.00
N PRO A 264 -24.55 -4.30 -6.47
CA PRO A 264 -23.26 -4.39 -7.18
C PRO A 264 -23.21 -3.50 -8.42
N GLU A 265 -24.32 -3.38 -9.16
CA GLU A 265 -24.41 -2.56 -10.36
C GLU A 265 -24.27 -1.05 -10.10
N THR A 266 -24.55 -0.62 -8.87
CA THR A 266 -24.40 0.79 -8.45
C THR A 266 -22.98 1.13 -8.00
N SER A 267 -22.10 0.12 -7.93
CA SER A 267 -20.74 0.30 -7.43
C SER A 267 -19.73 0.56 -8.56
N HIS A 268 -18.86 1.53 -8.33
CA HIS A 268 -17.73 1.79 -9.21
C HIS A 268 -16.61 0.75 -9.11
N GLU A 269 -16.68 -0.17 -8.14
CA GLU A 269 -15.70 -1.24 -7.94
C GLU A 269 -15.76 -2.30 -9.04
N PHE A 270 -16.85 -2.41 -9.79
CA PHE A 270 -16.99 -3.46 -10.80
C PHE A 270 -16.92 -2.93 -12.23
N LEU A 271 -16.30 -3.73 -13.11
CA LEU A 271 -16.21 -3.42 -14.54
C LEU A 271 -16.28 -4.69 -15.40
N ALA A 272 -17.16 -4.68 -16.39
CA ALA A 272 -17.23 -5.70 -17.42
C ALA A 272 -16.03 -5.55 -18.39
N VAL A 273 -15.14 -6.53 -18.39
CA VAL A 273 -13.90 -6.52 -19.18
C VAL A 273 -13.63 -7.86 -19.84
N GLY A 274 -12.76 -7.89 -20.84
CA GLY A 274 -12.27 -9.12 -21.46
C GLY A 274 -11.35 -9.91 -20.55
N ALA A 275 -11.25 -11.22 -20.82
CA ALA A 275 -10.37 -12.10 -20.04
C ALA A 275 -8.87 -11.74 -20.18
N ILE A 276 -8.45 -11.13 -21.29
CA ILE A 276 -7.05 -10.76 -21.54
C ILE A 276 -6.66 -9.60 -20.64
N SER A 277 -7.35 -8.46 -20.74
CA SER A 277 -7.09 -7.26 -19.95
C SER A 277 -7.18 -7.54 -18.43
N ASN A 278 -8.16 -8.34 -18.00
CA ASN A 278 -8.28 -8.72 -16.59
C ASN A 278 -7.12 -9.61 -16.10
N SER A 279 -6.62 -10.50 -16.98
CA SER A 279 -5.46 -11.34 -16.65
C SER A 279 -4.16 -10.54 -16.59
N GLU A 280 -4.01 -9.52 -17.43
CA GLU A 280 -2.87 -8.60 -17.41
C GLU A 280 -2.87 -7.74 -16.13
N LYS A 281 -4.04 -7.24 -15.72
CA LYS A 281 -4.21 -6.50 -14.47
C LYS A 281 -3.91 -7.36 -13.24
N SER A 282 -4.43 -8.59 -13.20
CA SER A 282 -4.21 -9.53 -12.10
C SER A 282 -4.55 -8.92 -10.72
N ASN A 283 -3.57 -8.85 -9.81
CA ASN A 283 -3.67 -8.24 -8.48
C ASN A 283 -2.95 -6.89 -8.37
N LEU A 284 -2.55 -6.29 -9.49
CA LEU A 284 -1.62 -5.18 -9.53
C LEU A 284 -2.29 -3.84 -9.21
N GLY A 285 -1.55 -2.98 -8.52
CA GLY A 285 -1.93 -1.59 -8.28
C GLY A 285 -1.66 -0.67 -9.48
N PRO A 286 -2.09 0.61 -9.42
CA PRO A 286 -1.92 1.57 -10.52
C PRO A 286 -0.45 1.88 -10.85
N THR A 287 0.47 1.67 -9.91
CA THR A 287 1.91 1.79 -10.14
C THR A 287 2.47 0.68 -11.03
N GLU A 288 1.84 -0.50 -11.03
CA GLU A 288 2.32 -1.70 -11.71
C GLU A 288 1.54 -1.99 -13.01
N TRP A 289 0.25 -1.65 -13.05
CA TRP A 289 -0.59 -1.83 -14.23
C TRP A 289 -1.59 -0.68 -14.40
N MET A 290 -1.75 -0.24 -15.64
CA MET A 290 -2.75 0.74 -16.06
C MET A 290 -3.43 0.27 -17.36
N PRO A 291 -4.72 0.58 -17.56
CA PRO A 291 -5.41 0.30 -18.82
C PRO A 291 -4.87 1.17 -19.96
N ARG A 292 -5.46 1.10 -21.15
CA ARG A 292 -5.17 2.05 -22.24
C ARG A 292 -5.30 3.51 -21.77
N GLU A 293 -4.49 4.39 -22.36
CA GLU A 293 -4.38 5.81 -21.97
C GLU A 293 -5.72 6.54 -21.88
N ALA A 294 -6.63 6.27 -22.82
CA ALA A 294 -7.95 6.89 -22.88
C ALA A 294 -8.82 6.64 -21.63
N TYR A 295 -8.49 5.64 -20.81
CA TYR A 295 -9.24 5.27 -19.60
C TYR A 295 -8.49 5.54 -18.30
N HIS A 296 -7.24 6.03 -18.34
CA HIS A 296 -6.42 6.27 -17.15
C HIS A 296 -7.14 7.10 -16.09
N CYS A 297 -7.66 8.27 -16.44
CA CYS A 297 -8.28 9.18 -15.47
C CYS A 297 -9.53 8.60 -14.82
N THR A 298 -10.37 7.92 -15.59
CA THR A 298 -11.56 7.23 -15.05
C THR A 298 -11.15 6.11 -14.12
N TYR A 299 -10.14 5.32 -14.49
CA TYR A 299 -9.61 4.23 -13.67
C TYR A 299 -9.05 4.73 -12.34
N LEU A 300 -8.19 5.76 -12.36
CA LEU A 300 -7.63 6.34 -11.14
C LEU A 300 -8.70 6.94 -10.22
N LYS A 301 -9.69 7.64 -10.78
CA LYS A 301 -10.82 8.18 -10.00
C LYS A 301 -11.64 7.07 -9.36
N LYS A 302 -11.88 5.95 -10.07
CA LYS A 302 -12.58 4.78 -9.51
C LYS A 302 -11.80 4.19 -8.33
N ILE A 303 -10.48 3.98 -8.46
CA ILE A 303 -9.64 3.50 -7.35
C ILE A 303 -9.73 4.45 -6.15
N VAL A 304 -9.60 5.77 -6.37
CA VAL A 304 -9.71 6.77 -5.30
C VAL A 304 -11.06 6.72 -4.62
N LEU A 305 -12.15 6.67 -5.38
CA LEU A 305 -13.50 6.56 -4.83
C LEU A 305 -13.65 5.29 -3.99
N VAL A 306 -13.32 4.12 -4.55
CA VAL A 306 -13.52 2.84 -3.87
C VAL A 306 -12.69 2.74 -2.60
N LYS A 307 -11.38 3.05 -2.65
CA LYS A 307 -10.54 2.92 -1.46
C LYS A 307 -10.94 3.94 -0.39
N SER A 308 -11.28 5.18 -0.77
CA SER A 308 -11.70 6.21 0.20
C SER A 308 -13.05 5.90 0.84
N SER A 309 -14.05 5.43 0.08
CA SER A 309 -15.37 5.07 0.63
C SER A 309 -15.33 3.86 1.55
N ASN A 310 -14.35 2.98 1.36
CA ASN A 310 -14.16 1.75 2.13
C ASN A 310 -13.06 1.84 3.18
N GLU A 311 -12.56 3.05 3.45
CA GLU A 311 -11.51 3.28 4.45
C GLU A 311 -10.20 2.48 4.21
N LEU A 312 -9.93 2.11 2.97
CA LEU A 312 -8.75 1.36 2.54
C LEU A 312 -7.56 2.29 2.31
N TYR A 313 -6.36 1.79 2.57
CA TYR A 313 -5.11 2.54 2.45
C TYR A 313 -4.55 2.49 1.04
N PHE A 314 -4.03 3.62 0.58
CA PHE A 314 -3.09 3.68 -0.53
C PHE A 314 -1.68 3.38 -0.02
N THR A 315 -0.91 2.61 -0.78
CA THR A 315 0.55 2.61 -0.57
C THR A 315 1.10 4.01 -0.85
N GLN A 316 2.26 4.34 -0.29
CA GLN A 316 2.89 5.64 -0.59
C GLN A 316 3.18 5.77 -2.09
N GLY A 317 3.62 4.69 -2.74
CA GLY A 317 3.86 4.65 -4.19
C GLY A 317 2.60 4.91 -5.02
N ASP A 318 1.48 4.28 -4.69
CA ASP A 318 0.21 4.52 -5.41
C ASP A 318 -0.31 5.93 -5.18
N TYR A 319 -0.20 6.45 -3.96
CA TYR A 319 -0.56 7.84 -3.67
C TYR A 319 0.25 8.80 -4.54
N ASP A 320 1.58 8.68 -4.56
CA ASP A 320 2.45 9.56 -5.33
C ASP A 320 2.21 9.43 -6.84
N PHE A 321 1.98 8.20 -7.31
CA PHE A 321 1.68 7.90 -8.71
C PHE A 321 0.39 8.56 -9.19
N ILE A 322 -0.68 8.48 -8.39
CA ILE A 322 -1.96 9.09 -8.70
C ILE A 322 -1.85 10.61 -8.57
N LYS A 323 -1.21 11.10 -7.51
CA LYS A 323 -1.06 12.54 -7.25
C LYS A 323 -0.35 13.25 -8.39
N ALA A 324 0.69 12.63 -8.94
CA ALA A 324 1.43 13.17 -10.08
C ALA A 324 0.62 13.28 -11.38
N ARG A 325 -0.50 12.55 -11.49
CA ARG A 325 -1.38 12.52 -12.67
C ARG A 325 -2.71 13.22 -12.47
N GLU A 326 -3.00 13.66 -11.25
CA GLU A 326 -4.28 14.30 -10.92
C GLU A 326 -4.53 15.53 -11.80
N ASP A 327 -3.51 16.36 -12.03
CA ASP A 327 -3.59 17.57 -12.85
C ASP A 327 -3.79 17.28 -14.36
N GLU A 328 -3.45 16.06 -14.80
CA GLU A 328 -3.68 15.61 -16.18
C GLU A 328 -5.15 15.19 -16.39
N CYS A 329 -5.85 14.91 -15.28
CA CYS A 329 -7.24 14.52 -15.29
C CYS A 329 -8.14 15.74 -15.14
N GLY A 330 -9.12 15.88 -16.06
CA GLY A 330 -10.15 16.90 -15.93
C GLY A 330 -10.96 16.75 -14.64
N SER A 331 -11.71 17.79 -14.26
CA SER A 331 -12.53 17.80 -13.03
C SER A 331 -13.87 17.08 -13.15
N ASP A 332 -14.15 16.41 -14.27
CA ASP A 332 -15.42 15.74 -14.49
C ASP A 332 -15.65 14.63 -13.46
N PRO A 333 -16.83 14.54 -12.82
CA PRO A 333 -17.12 13.47 -11.89
C PRO A 333 -17.21 12.12 -12.62
N LEU A 334 -17.08 11.03 -11.87
CA LEU A 334 -17.46 9.71 -12.38
C LEU A 334 -18.95 9.70 -12.74
N PRO A 335 -19.36 8.93 -13.76
CA PRO A 335 -20.77 8.84 -14.13
C PRO A 335 -21.57 8.19 -13.00
N GLU A 336 -22.80 8.65 -12.78
CA GLU A 336 -23.72 7.96 -11.87
C GLU A 336 -24.07 6.57 -12.43
N LEU A 337 -24.09 5.57 -11.55
CA LEU A 337 -24.46 4.19 -11.88
C LEU A 337 -25.85 3.89 -11.28
N PRO A 338 -26.93 3.87 -12.10
CA PRO A 338 -28.26 3.58 -11.59
C PRO A 338 -28.43 2.08 -11.30
N PRO A 339 -29.35 1.70 -10.39
CA PRO A 339 -29.78 0.32 -10.23
C PRO A 339 -30.42 -0.22 -11.51
N ASN A 340 -30.43 -1.54 -11.66
CA ASN A 340 -31.17 -2.20 -12.74
C ASN A 340 -32.68 -1.91 -12.63
N GLU A 341 -33.35 -1.71 -13.76
CA GLU A 341 -34.82 -1.63 -13.78
C GLU A 341 -35.40 -3.03 -13.51
N GLN A 342 -36.19 -3.16 -12.43
CA GLN A 342 -36.86 -4.41 -12.01
C GLN A 342 -37.88 -4.93 -13.03
#